data_AF-A0A844ED04-F1
#
_entry.id   AF-A0A844ED04-F1
#
_cell.length_a   1.000
_cell.length_b   1.000
_cell.length_c   1.000
_cell.angle_alpha   90.00
_cell.angle_beta   90.00
_cell.angle_gamma   90.00
#
_symmetry.space_group_name_H-M   'P 1'
#
loop_
_entity.id
_entity.type
_entity.pdbx_description
1 polymer ?
#
loop_
_entity_poly.entity_id
_entity_poly.type
_entity_poly.pdbx_seq_one_letter_code
_entity_poly.pdbx_strand_id
1 'polypeptide(L)'
;MHYTEIMVRYGELSTKGKNKKEFIKQLGRNVRAVLHPFPKLEVKPQRDRLHVALNGEDDQAVIESLKGVFGIENFYPSVQLDKDMETIKQTALEMVKEQYHDGATFKINTRRQDKHFQYDTNQINNLLGDYILENVDGISVD
;
A
#
# COMPACT_ATOMS: atom_id res chain seq x y z
N MET A 1 2.05 -6.32 -13.05
CA MET A 1 2.11 -4.91 -12.63
C MET A 1 3.40 -4.69 -11.88
N HIS A 2 3.99 -3.49 -11.97
CA HIS A 2 5.13 -3.13 -11.14
C HIS A 2 4.68 -2.25 -9.98
N TYR A 3 4.88 -2.71 -8.75
CA TYR A 3 4.65 -1.88 -7.58
C TYR A 3 5.69 -0.77 -7.51
N THR A 4 5.25 0.43 -7.15
CA THR A 4 6.17 1.57 -6.99
C THR A 4 6.64 1.73 -5.56
N GLU A 5 5.88 1.18 -4.60
CA GLU A 5 6.13 1.36 -3.18
C GLU A 5 5.67 0.15 -2.35
N ILE A 6 6.41 -0.17 -1.29
CA ILE A 6 5.94 -1.02 -0.20
C ILE A 6 5.59 -0.16 1.01
N MET A 7 4.31 -0.16 1.37
CA MET A 7 3.80 0.54 2.55
C MET A 7 3.84 -0.38 3.76
N VAL A 8 4.60 -0.01 4.78
CA VAL A 8 4.80 -0.76 6.02
C VAL A 8 3.90 -0.23 7.13
N ARG A 9 3.08 -1.12 7.70
CA ARG A 9 2.30 -0.89 8.91
C ARG A 9 3.14 -1.28 10.14
N TYR A 10 3.22 -0.36 11.09
CA TYR A 10 3.88 -0.58 12.37
C TYR A 10 3.08 -1.56 13.23
N GLY A 11 3.79 -2.43 13.95
CA GLY A 11 3.26 -3.24 15.06
C GLY A 11 2.63 -2.38 16.14
N GLU A 12 2.05 -3.02 17.16
CA GLU A 12 1.29 -2.35 18.22
C GLU A 12 2.05 -1.16 18.82
N LEU A 13 1.63 0.04 18.43
CA LEU A 13 2.12 1.29 18.99
C LEU A 13 1.36 1.56 20.29
N SER A 14 1.76 0.91 21.38
CA SER A 14 1.11 1.18 22.67
C SER A 14 1.21 2.68 23.01
N THR A 15 0.09 3.24 23.43
CA THR A 15 -0.12 4.68 23.63
C THR A 15 0.49 5.22 24.93
N LYS A 16 1.24 4.40 25.69
CA LYS A 16 1.91 4.84 26.91
C LYS A 16 3.19 5.62 26.59
N GLY A 17 3.04 6.93 26.44
CA GLY A 17 4.14 7.91 26.52
C GLY A 17 4.73 8.41 25.18
N LYS A 18 5.89 9.08 25.27
CA LYS A 18 6.63 9.72 24.16
C LYS A 18 7.41 8.74 23.24
N ASN A 19 7.24 7.43 23.44
CA ASN A 19 8.05 6.38 22.79
C ASN A 19 7.73 6.16 21.30
N LYS A 20 6.59 6.65 20.79
CA LYS A 20 6.21 6.47 19.37
C LYS A 20 7.26 7.02 18.41
N LYS A 21 7.81 8.21 18.68
CA LYS A 21 8.82 8.85 17.80
C LYS A 21 10.12 8.04 17.77
N GLU A 22 10.59 7.59 18.94
CA GLU A 22 11.80 6.79 19.04
C GLU A 22 11.61 5.40 18.42
N PHE A 23 10.44 4.79 18.58
CA PHE A 23 10.08 3.55 17.89
C PHE A 23 10.16 3.70 16.37
N ILE A 24 9.50 4.71 15.79
CA ILE A 24 9.51 4.97 14.34
C ILE A 24 10.92 5.21 13.84
N LYS A 25 11.71 5.99 14.58
CA LYS A 25 13.12 6.26 14.26
C LYS A 25 13.95 4.97 14.28
N GLN A 26 13.78 4.13 15.30
CA GLN A 26 14.48 2.86 15.42
C GLN A 26 14.09 1.89 14.30
N LEU A 27 12.81 1.71 14.06
CA LEU A 27 12.31 0.85 12.99
C LEU A 27 12.81 1.31 11.63
N GLY A 28 12.80 2.62 11.36
CA GLY A 28 13.37 3.18 10.15
C GLY A 28 14.87 2.92 9.99
N ARG A 29 15.64 2.84 11.08
CA ARG A 29 17.06 2.43 11.02
C ARG A 29 17.20 0.95 10.70
N ASN A 30 16.41 0.10 11.34
CA ASN A 30 16.44 -1.36 11.11
C ASN A 30 16.06 -1.70 9.67
N VAL A 31 14.99 -1.09 9.15
CA VAL A 31 14.55 -1.27 7.75
C VAL A 31 15.65 -0.86 6.78
N ARG A 32 16.29 0.32 6.97
CA ARG A 32 17.39 0.75 6.11
C ARG A 32 18.59 -0.20 6.14
N ALA A 33 18.91 -0.77 7.31
CA ALA A 33 20.02 -1.71 7.43
C ALA A 33 19.75 -3.01 6.68
N VAL A 34 18.54 -3.56 6.81
CA VAL A 34 18.13 -4.78 6.10
C VAL A 34 18.02 -4.55 4.59
N LEU A 35 17.56 -3.37 4.19
CA LEU A 35 17.39 -3.00 2.78
C LEU A 35 18.64 -2.40 2.12
N HIS A 36 19.78 -2.36 2.82
CA HIS A 36 21.05 -1.90 2.27
C HIS A 36 21.47 -2.55 0.93
N PRO A 37 21.17 -3.84 0.65
CA PRO A 37 21.47 -4.46 -0.65
C PRO A 37 20.74 -3.84 -1.85
N PHE A 38 19.71 -3.02 -1.64
CA PHE A 38 18.88 -2.41 -2.68
C PHE A 38 19.13 -0.89 -2.73
N PRO A 39 20.15 -0.42 -3.48
CA PRO A 39 20.65 0.95 -3.38
C PRO A 39 19.67 2.01 -3.91
N LYS A 40 18.69 1.63 -4.74
CA LYS A 40 17.72 2.59 -5.27
C LYS A 40 16.55 2.85 -4.33
N LEU A 41 16.39 2.06 -3.26
CA LEU A 41 15.24 2.21 -2.37
C LEU A 41 15.28 3.51 -1.58
N GLU A 42 14.12 4.13 -1.40
CA GLU A 42 13.97 5.29 -0.52
C GLU A 42 13.07 4.96 0.67
N VAL A 43 13.66 4.93 1.87
CA VAL A 43 12.95 4.60 3.12
C VAL A 43 12.50 5.88 3.85
N LYS A 44 11.18 6.09 3.91
CA LYS A 44 10.51 7.24 4.53
C LYS A 44 9.63 6.81 5.72
N PRO A 45 10.18 6.75 6.95
CA PRO A 45 9.38 6.54 8.16
C PRO A 45 8.55 7.81 8.45
N GLN A 46 7.24 7.68 8.46
CA GLN A 46 6.32 8.75 8.85
C GLN A 46 5.60 8.41 10.15
N ARG A 47 4.79 9.35 10.66
CA ARG A 47 4.09 9.22 11.94
C ARG A 47 3.26 7.94 12.04
N ASP A 48 2.57 7.54 10.97
CA ASP A 48 1.60 6.44 11.04
C ASP A 48 1.98 5.23 10.19
N ARG A 49 2.84 5.41 9.18
CA ARG A 49 3.31 4.35 8.29
C ARG A 49 4.74 4.64 7.85
N LEU A 50 5.47 3.59 7.47
CA LEU A 50 6.75 3.71 6.78
C LEU A 50 6.53 3.39 5.31
N HIS A 51 7.14 4.17 4.44
CA HIS A 51 7.05 4.00 3.00
C HIS A 51 8.42 3.62 2.45
N VAL A 52 8.47 2.60 1.60
CA VAL A 52 9.68 2.17 0.87
C VAL A 52 9.42 2.34 -0.61
N ALA A 53 9.92 3.42 -1.21
CA ALA A 53 9.84 3.61 -2.66
C ALA A 53 10.80 2.64 -3.35
N LEU A 54 10.29 1.88 -4.33
CA LEU A 54 11.02 0.78 -4.97
C LEU A 54 11.99 1.25 -6.05
N ASN A 55 11.67 2.32 -6.77
CA ASN A 55 12.55 2.90 -7.81
C ASN A 55 13.12 1.87 -8.81
N GLY A 56 12.32 0.86 -9.15
CA GLY A 56 12.66 -0.21 -10.10
C GLY A 56 13.44 -1.39 -9.51
N GLU A 57 13.61 -1.46 -8.19
CA GLU A 57 14.07 -2.69 -7.51
C GLU A 57 12.97 -3.75 -7.48
N ASP A 58 13.36 -5.02 -7.36
CA ASP A 58 12.47 -6.18 -7.28
C ASP A 58 11.63 -6.13 -5.99
N ASP A 59 10.30 -5.96 -6.13
CA ASP A 59 9.38 -5.85 -5.01
C ASP A 59 9.34 -7.12 -4.15
N GLN A 60 9.42 -8.31 -4.75
CA GLN A 60 9.37 -9.58 -4.03
C GLN A 60 10.62 -9.79 -3.19
N ALA A 61 11.80 -9.46 -3.73
CA ALA A 61 13.06 -9.54 -2.99
C ALA A 61 13.09 -8.57 -1.79
N VAL A 62 12.52 -7.37 -1.96
CA VAL A 62 12.41 -6.37 -0.89
C VAL A 62 11.41 -6.84 0.18
N ILE A 63 10.25 -7.37 -0.23
CA ILE A 63 9.25 -7.95 0.67
C ILE A 63 9.86 -9.07 1.52
N GLU A 64 10.60 -9.99 0.89
CA GLU A 64 11.24 -11.11 1.59
C GLU A 64 12.24 -10.61 2.65
N SER A 65 13.03 -9.60 2.31
CA SER A 65 13.97 -8.97 3.23
C SER A 65 13.25 -8.33 4.43
N LEU A 66 12.08 -7.71 4.21
CA LEU A 66 11.30 -7.06 5.27
C LEU A 66 10.66 -8.03 6.27
N LYS A 67 10.40 -9.30 5.89
CA LYS A 67 9.75 -10.29 6.78
C LYS A 67 10.51 -10.52 8.09
N GLY A 68 11.82 -10.36 8.10
CA GLY A 68 12.67 -10.53 9.28
C GLY A 68 12.73 -9.33 10.23
N VAL A 69 12.08 -8.20 9.90
CA VAL A 69 12.22 -6.95 10.68
C VAL A 69 11.16 -6.86 11.78
N PHE A 70 11.59 -7.03 13.04
CA PHE A 70 10.72 -6.83 14.19
C PHE A 70 10.17 -5.40 14.29
N GLY A 71 8.90 -5.30 14.70
CA GLY A 71 8.18 -4.04 14.79
C GLY A 71 7.36 -3.69 13.54
N ILE A 72 7.48 -4.49 12.47
CA ILE A 72 6.53 -4.47 11.35
C ILE A 72 5.34 -5.37 11.70
N GLU A 73 4.12 -4.85 11.55
CA GLU A 73 2.89 -5.65 11.67
C GLU A 73 2.56 -6.34 10.35
N ASN A 74 2.61 -5.53 9.27
CA ASN A 74 2.25 -5.96 7.93
C ASN A 74 2.88 -4.99 6.92
N PHE A 75 2.99 -5.40 5.67
CA PHE A 75 3.41 -4.56 4.56
C PHE A 75 2.48 -4.78 3.37
N TYR A 76 2.31 -3.74 2.57
CA TYR A 76 1.36 -3.72 1.47
C TYR A 76 2.10 -3.22 0.23
N PRO A 77 2.32 -4.07 -0.79
CA PRO A 77 2.74 -3.62 -2.10
C PRO A 77 1.68 -2.67 -2.65
N SER A 78 2.12 -1.53 -3.17
CA SER A 78 1.23 -0.44 -3.56
C SER A 78 1.77 0.32 -4.76
N VAL A 79 0.86 0.97 -5.47
CA VAL A 79 1.20 1.84 -6.60
C VAL A 79 0.86 3.27 -6.19
N GLN A 80 1.85 4.15 -6.33
CA GLN A 80 1.71 5.59 -6.15
C GLN A 80 1.27 6.19 -7.48
N LEU A 81 0.16 6.93 -7.42
CA LEU A 81 -0.54 7.46 -8.58
C LEU A 81 -0.71 8.96 -8.41
N ASP A 82 -0.96 9.65 -9.53
CA ASP A 82 -1.54 10.97 -9.48
C ASP A 82 -2.96 10.91 -8.90
N LYS A 83 -3.38 12.02 -8.27
CA LYS A 83 -4.71 12.15 -7.65
C LYS A 83 -5.79 12.42 -8.70
N ASP A 84 -5.89 11.53 -9.68
CA ASP A 84 -6.87 11.58 -10.77
C ASP A 84 -7.72 10.31 -10.78
N MET A 85 -9.04 10.46 -10.83
CA MET A 85 -9.93 9.30 -10.70
C MET A 85 -9.87 8.34 -11.89
N GLU A 86 -9.56 8.82 -13.09
CA GLU A 86 -9.44 7.96 -14.25
C GLU A 86 -8.19 7.08 -14.12
N THR A 87 -7.06 7.68 -13.72
CA THR A 87 -5.82 6.98 -13.41
C THR A 87 -6.02 5.92 -12.30
N ILE A 88 -6.75 6.27 -11.24
CA ILE A 88 -7.05 5.34 -10.14
C ILE A 88 -7.93 4.17 -10.64
N LYS A 89 -8.95 4.43 -11.47
CA LYS A 89 -9.82 3.41 -12.05
C LYS A 89 -9.04 2.41 -12.89
N GLN A 90 -8.23 2.90 -13.83
CA GLN A 90 -7.44 2.05 -14.73
C GLN A 90 -6.47 1.17 -13.95
N THR A 91 -5.75 1.77 -12.99
CA THR A 91 -4.81 1.05 -12.12
C THR A 91 -5.52 -0.02 -11.29
N ALA A 92 -6.67 0.30 -10.69
CA ALA A 92 -7.43 -0.66 -9.89
C ALA A 92 -7.93 -1.84 -10.73
N LEU A 93 -8.39 -1.58 -11.95
CA LEU A 93 -8.80 -2.61 -12.89
C LEU A 93 -7.65 -3.54 -13.27
N GLU A 94 -6.47 -2.98 -13.58
CA GLU A 94 -5.27 -3.77 -13.87
C GLU A 94 -4.89 -4.66 -12.68
N MET A 95 -4.90 -4.12 -11.46
CA MET A 95 -4.61 -4.87 -10.23
C MET A 95 -5.58 -6.05 -10.04
N VAL A 96 -6.87 -5.83 -10.27
CA VAL A 96 -7.88 -6.88 -10.13
C VAL A 96 -7.70 -7.93 -11.20
N LYS A 97 -7.51 -7.54 -12.46
CA LYS A 97 -7.34 -8.49 -13.58
C LYS A 97 -6.13 -9.41 -13.39
N GLU A 98 -5.04 -8.93 -12.79
CA GLU A 98 -3.87 -9.75 -12.51
C GLU A 98 -4.09 -10.80 -11.41
N GLN A 99 -5.06 -10.58 -10.51
CA GLN A 99 -5.35 -11.47 -9.38
C GLN A 99 -6.66 -12.26 -9.57
N TYR A 100 -7.42 -11.93 -10.61
CA TYR A 100 -8.73 -12.51 -10.85
C TYR A 100 -8.65 -13.99 -11.18
N HIS A 101 -9.64 -14.73 -10.68
CA HIS A 101 -9.93 -16.11 -11.02
C HIS A 101 -11.44 -16.32 -10.94
N ASP A 102 -11.97 -17.30 -11.67
CA ASP A 102 -13.40 -17.56 -11.74
C ASP A 102 -14.01 -17.75 -10.34
N GLY A 103 -15.09 -17.02 -10.05
CA GLY A 103 -15.76 -17.03 -8.75
C GLY A 103 -15.12 -16.16 -7.67
N ALA A 104 -14.06 -15.40 -7.99
CA ALA A 104 -13.50 -14.42 -7.08
C ALA A 104 -14.49 -13.29 -6.76
N THR A 105 -14.49 -12.87 -5.50
CA THR A 105 -15.18 -11.65 -5.05
C THR A 105 -14.18 -10.55 -4.73
N PHE A 106 -14.63 -9.30 -4.67
CA PHE A 106 -13.76 -8.19 -4.29
C PHE A 106 -14.49 -7.14 -3.47
N LYS A 107 -13.68 -6.31 -2.80
CA LYS A 107 -14.14 -5.15 -2.07
C LYS A 107 -13.16 -3.99 -2.19
N ILE A 108 -13.71 -2.80 -2.41
CA ILE A 108 -12.95 -1.55 -2.34
C ILE A 108 -13.03 -0.96 -0.94
N ASN A 109 -11.89 -0.61 -0.36
CA ASN A 109 -11.79 0.04 0.93
C ASN A 109 -10.93 1.30 0.86
N THR A 110 -11.57 2.44 0.62
CA THR A 110 -10.89 3.72 0.50
C THR A 110 -10.60 4.37 1.87
N ARG A 111 -9.36 4.81 2.07
CA ARG A 111 -8.97 5.63 3.23
C ARG A 111 -8.41 6.98 2.77
N ARG A 112 -9.16 8.04 3.02
CA ARG A 112 -8.77 9.41 2.69
C ARG A 112 -7.96 10.07 3.80
N GLN A 113 -6.67 10.32 3.55
CA GLN A 113 -5.87 11.26 4.34
C GLN A 113 -6.25 12.71 4.02
N ASP A 114 -6.47 12.99 2.74
CA ASP A 114 -6.89 14.28 2.23
C ASP A 114 -8.43 14.39 2.22
N LYS A 115 -8.96 15.20 3.15
CA LYS A 115 -10.41 15.45 3.27
C LYS A 115 -10.93 16.53 2.31
N HIS A 116 -10.06 17.15 1.51
CA HIS A 116 -10.44 18.13 0.49
C HIS A 116 -10.55 17.54 -0.93
N PHE A 117 -10.14 16.28 -1.13
CA PHE A 117 -10.38 15.59 -2.39
C PHE A 117 -11.86 15.58 -2.78
N GLN A 118 -12.13 15.73 -4.08
CA GLN A 118 -13.45 15.99 -4.65
C GLN A 118 -14.51 14.91 -4.36
N TYR A 119 -14.08 13.65 -4.17
CA TYR A 119 -14.97 12.52 -3.88
C TYR A 119 -14.79 12.02 -2.44
N ASP A 120 -15.89 11.71 -1.76
CA ASP A 120 -15.91 11.00 -0.48
C ASP A 120 -15.56 9.52 -0.60
N THR A 121 -15.33 8.90 0.56
CA THR A 121 -14.94 7.49 0.65
C THR A 121 -15.94 6.57 -0.06
N ASN A 122 -17.24 6.82 0.12
CA ASN A 122 -18.28 5.98 -0.46
C ASN A 122 -18.39 6.21 -1.97
N GLN A 123 -18.28 7.47 -2.40
CA GLN A 123 -18.22 7.82 -3.82
C GLN A 123 -17.03 7.14 -4.52
N ILE A 124 -15.84 7.18 -3.93
CA ILE A 124 -14.66 6.50 -4.49
C ILE A 124 -14.89 4.98 -4.54
N ASN A 125 -15.39 4.38 -3.47
CA ASN A 125 -15.65 2.94 -3.43
C ASN A 125 -16.64 2.52 -4.53
N ASN A 126 -17.74 3.25 -4.71
CA ASN A 126 -18.74 2.96 -5.73
C ASN A 126 -18.16 3.15 -7.14
N LEU A 127 -17.49 4.29 -7.39
CA LEU A 127 -16.89 4.58 -8.70
C LEU A 127 -15.87 3.53 -9.15
N LEU A 128 -15.09 2.99 -8.21
CA LEU A 128 -14.13 1.93 -8.50
C LEU A 128 -14.82 0.56 -8.63
N GLY A 129 -15.78 0.27 -7.75
CA GLY A 129 -16.56 -0.96 -7.79
C GLY A 129 -17.31 -1.13 -9.10
N ASP A 130 -18.06 -0.11 -9.51
CA ASP A 130 -18.80 -0.08 -10.77
C ASP A 130 -17.86 -0.28 -11.96
N TYR A 131 -16.74 0.45 -11.99
CA TYR A 131 -15.76 0.34 -13.08
C TYR A 131 -15.16 -1.07 -13.19
N ILE A 132 -14.88 -1.74 -12.07
CA ILE A 132 -14.37 -3.12 -12.07
C ILE A 132 -15.45 -4.09 -12.55
N LEU A 133 -16.68 -3.98 -12.04
CA LEU A 133 -17.80 -4.84 -12.43
C LEU A 133 -18.14 -4.75 -13.92
N GLU A 134 -18.01 -3.57 -14.52
CA GLU A 134 -18.23 -3.35 -15.95
C GLU A 134 -17.14 -3.95 -16.84
N ASN A 135 -15.94 -4.22 -16.30
CA ASN A 135 -14.75 -4.57 -17.08
C ASN A 135 -14.12 -5.93 -16.75
N VAL A 136 -14.69 -6.66 -15.79
CA VAL A 136 -14.25 -8.00 -15.39
C VAL A 136 -15.48 -8.91 -15.31
N ASP A 137 -15.69 -9.72 -16.34
CA ASP A 137 -16.81 -10.64 -16.40
C ASP A 137 -16.73 -11.68 -15.28
N GLY A 138 -17.86 -11.95 -14.62
CA GLY A 138 -17.97 -13.00 -13.61
C GLY A 138 -17.40 -12.66 -12.23
N ILE A 139 -16.92 -11.44 -11.99
CA ILE A 139 -16.54 -10.96 -10.64
C ILE A 139 -17.77 -10.41 -9.90
N SER A 140 -17.80 -10.52 -8.58
CA SER A 140 -18.86 -9.94 -7.75
C SER A 140 -18.32 -9.26 -6.49
N VAL A 141 -19.14 -8.42 -5.84
CA VAL A 141 -18.76 -7.65 -4.65
C VAL A 141 -19.17 -8.39 -3.38
N ASP A 142 -18.27 -8.46 -2.40
CA ASP A 142 -18.47 -8.97 -1.02
C ASP A 142 -17.51 -8.25 -0.03
#